data_AF-A0A951EXD5-F1
#
_entry.id   AF-A0A951EXD5-F1
#
_cell.length_a   1.000
_cell.length_b   1.000
_cell.length_c   1.000
_cell.angle_alpha   90.00
_cell.angle_beta   90.00
_cell.angle_gamma   90.00
#
_symmetry.space_group_name_H-M   'P 1'
#
loop_
_entity.id
_entity.type
_entity.pdbx_description
1 polymer ?
#
loop_
_entity_poly.entity_id
_entity_poly.type
_entity_poly.pdbx_seq_one_letter_code
_entity_poly.pdbx_strand_id
1 'polypeptide(L)'
;MFRARLAVCAALLAGLASAGSLDFEVYRTKVEPIFLKRRPGHARCVVCHEANNSAFRLQQLPEGATSWTEEQSKKNFESVSHLVTPGNPTASRLLIHPLAPDAGGDKFHGGGRQFASQEDPDWVAIANWVRQAK
;
A
#
# COMPACT_ATOMS: atom_id res chain seq x y z
N MET A 1 -39.48 -32.08 -41.62
CA MET A 1 -38.03 -31.80 -41.51
C MET A 1 -37.84 -30.68 -40.49
N PHE A 2 -37.02 -30.96 -39.47
CA PHE A 2 -36.73 -30.18 -38.27
C PHE A 2 -36.42 -28.71 -38.52
N ARG A 3 -36.83 -27.80 -37.61
CA ARG A 3 -35.97 -26.76 -36.99
C ARG A 3 -36.61 -26.20 -35.70
N ALA A 4 -36.33 -26.82 -34.56
CA ALA A 4 -36.42 -26.15 -33.26
C ALA A 4 -35.04 -25.52 -32.99
N ARG A 5 -34.96 -24.19 -32.88
CA ARG A 5 -33.74 -23.50 -32.44
C ARG A 5 -33.85 -23.28 -30.94
N LEU A 6 -33.09 -24.07 -30.17
CA LEU A 6 -32.76 -23.75 -28.79
C LEU A 6 -31.99 -22.42 -28.78
N ALA A 7 -32.52 -21.42 -28.08
CA ALA A 7 -31.72 -20.28 -27.65
C ALA A 7 -31.19 -20.59 -26.24
N VAL A 8 -29.91 -20.95 -26.16
CA VAL A 8 -29.18 -21.01 -24.89
C VAL A 8 -28.81 -19.58 -24.53
N CYS A 9 -29.50 -19.00 -23.56
CA CYS A 9 -29.01 -17.78 -22.91
C CYS A 9 -27.81 -18.18 -22.03
N ALA A 10 -26.61 -17.92 -22.52
CA ALA A 10 -25.40 -17.99 -21.70
C ALA A 10 -25.48 -16.89 -20.63
N ALA A 11 -25.61 -17.29 -19.36
CA ALA A 11 -25.46 -16.38 -18.24
C ALA A 11 -23.99 -15.89 -18.19
N LEU A 12 -23.80 -14.59 -18.42
CA LEU A 12 -22.56 -13.90 -18.09
C LEU A 12 -22.43 -13.84 -16.56
N LEU A 13 -21.75 -14.81 -15.97
CA LEU A 13 -21.13 -14.62 -14.66
C LEU A 13 -19.83 -13.84 -14.88
N ALA A 14 -19.95 -12.53 -15.07
CA ALA A 14 -18.82 -11.62 -14.90
C ALA A 14 -18.45 -11.64 -13.40
N GLY A 15 -17.20 -12.00 -13.13
CA GLY A 15 -16.70 -12.36 -11.81
C GLY A 15 -17.07 -11.37 -10.71
N LEU A 16 -17.45 -11.93 -9.56
CA LEU A 16 -17.32 -11.25 -8.29
C LEU A 16 -15.84 -10.87 -8.15
N ALA A 17 -15.49 -9.61 -8.37
CA ALA A 17 -14.19 -9.09 -7.97
C ALA A 17 -14.04 -9.42 -6.48
N SER A 18 -13.10 -10.29 -6.14
CA SER A 18 -12.70 -10.42 -4.74
C SER A 18 -12.25 -9.04 -4.30
N ALA A 19 -12.70 -8.60 -3.13
CA ALA A 19 -12.20 -7.37 -2.56
C ALA A 19 -10.73 -7.61 -2.18
N GLY A 20 -9.84 -7.33 -3.13
CA GLY A 20 -8.40 -7.12 -3.03
C GLY A 20 -7.76 -7.45 -1.69
N SER A 21 -7.53 -8.73 -1.37
CA SER A 21 -6.66 -9.07 -0.25
C SER A 21 -5.23 -8.68 -0.61
N LEU A 22 -4.60 -7.86 0.24
CA LEU A 22 -3.20 -7.46 0.10
C LEU A 22 -2.30 -8.64 0.51
N ASP A 23 -1.14 -8.76 -0.15
CA ASP A 23 -0.20 -9.85 0.14
C ASP A 23 0.76 -9.46 1.27
N PHE A 24 0.72 -10.20 2.38
CA PHE A 24 1.55 -9.94 3.56
C PHE A 24 3.05 -10.19 3.32
N GLU A 25 3.40 -11.23 2.56
CA GLU A 25 4.81 -11.56 2.33
C GLU A 25 5.47 -10.56 1.38
N VAL A 26 4.74 -10.11 0.36
CA VAL A 26 5.19 -8.99 -0.49
C VAL A 26 5.30 -7.72 0.33
N TYR A 27 4.33 -7.43 1.22
CA TYR A 27 4.42 -6.29 2.12
C TYR A 27 5.70 -6.34 2.97
N ARG A 28 5.89 -7.43 3.72
CA ARG A 28 7.01 -7.59 4.67
C ARG A 28 8.36 -7.50 3.98
N THR A 29 8.49 -8.02 2.77
CA THR A 29 9.79 -8.12 2.07
C THR A 29 10.09 -6.94 1.14
N LYS A 30 9.08 -6.24 0.62
CA LYS A 30 9.25 -5.18 -0.39
C LYS A 30 8.74 -3.80 0.05
N VAL A 31 7.72 -3.75 0.89
CA VAL A 31 7.05 -2.50 1.29
C VAL A 31 7.54 -2.04 2.67
N GLU A 32 7.44 -2.89 3.68
CA GLU A 32 7.78 -2.55 5.06
C GLU A 32 9.21 -1.98 5.25
N PRO A 33 10.26 -2.49 4.58
CA PRO A 33 11.61 -1.93 4.70
C PRO A 33 11.71 -0.46 4.26
N ILE A 34 10.80 0.00 3.39
CA ILE A 34 10.76 1.39 2.91
C ILE A 34 10.50 2.35 4.07
N PHE A 35 9.73 1.93 5.08
CA PHE A 35 9.41 2.77 6.25
C PHE A 35 10.61 2.98 7.19
N LEU A 36 11.64 2.13 7.08
CA LEU A 36 12.90 2.20 7.83
C LEU A 36 14.05 2.81 7.00
N LYS A 37 13.86 2.98 5.69
CA LYS A 37 14.89 3.45 4.77
C LYS A 37 15.28 4.89 5.07
N ARG A 38 16.58 5.14 5.25
CA ARG A 38 17.13 6.51 5.31
C ARG A 38 17.16 7.11 3.90
N ARG A 39 16.73 8.35 3.77
CA ARG A 39 16.74 9.11 2.52
C ARG A 39 17.41 10.47 2.78
N PRO A 40 18.37 10.92 1.96
CA PRO A 40 18.91 12.26 2.09
C PRO A 40 17.78 13.31 2.07
N GLY A 41 17.80 14.22 3.04
CA GLY A 41 16.79 15.30 3.14
C GLY A 41 15.44 14.91 3.74
N HIS A 42 15.22 13.65 4.13
CA HIS A 42 13.93 13.21 4.69
C HIS A 42 14.09 12.42 6.00
N ALA A 43 13.21 12.71 6.96
CA ALA A 43 13.02 11.82 8.11
C ALA A 43 12.45 10.48 7.61
N ARG A 44 12.87 9.38 8.25
CA ARG A 44 12.28 8.06 7.98
C ARG A 44 10.83 8.05 8.44
N CYS A 45 9.96 7.31 7.74
CA CYS A 45 8.55 7.19 8.12
C CYS A 45 8.38 6.77 9.58
N VAL A 46 9.14 5.76 10.03
CA VAL A 46 9.07 5.23 11.40
C VAL A 46 9.30 6.30 12.48
N VAL A 47 10.13 7.31 12.23
CA VAL A 47 10.48 8.33 13.25
C VAL A 47 9.25 9.14 13.68
N CYS A 48 8.28 9.33 12.77
CA CYS A 48 7.04 10.06 13.07
C CYS A 48 5.83 9.13 13.26
N HIS A 49 5.91 7.89 12.77
CA HIS A 49 4.80 6.95 12.72
C HIS A 49 4.86 5.80 13.72
N GLU A 50 5.97 5.66 14.44
CA GLU A 50 6.13 4.70 15.53
C GLU A 50 5.27 5.05 16.74
N ALA A 51 4.53 4.05 17.25
CA ALA A 51 3.74 4.13 18.49
C ALA A 51 2.82 5.36 18.60
N ASN A 52 2.41 5.93 17.47
CA ASN A 52 1.63 7.16 17.43
C ASN A 52 0.12 6.91 17.36
N ASN A 53 -0.70 7.97 17.39
CA ASN A 53 -2.16 7.90 17.27
C ASN A 53 -2.68 8.28 15.87
N SER A 54 -1.83 8.21 14.83
CA SER A 54 -2.25 8.46 13.46
C SER A 54 -2.82 7.19 12.81
N ALA A 55 -3.51 7.32 11.68
CA ALA A 55 -3.98 6.18 10.91
C ALA A 55 -2.84 5.31 10.34
N PHE A 56 -1.65 5.90 10.12
CA PHE A 56 -0.43 5.18 9.77
C PHE A 56 0.38 4.94 11.05
N ARG A 57 0.06 3.87 11.78
CA ARG A 57 0.69 3.52 13.04
C ARG A 57 1.61 2.31 12.85
N LEU A 58 2.90 2.53 13.09
CA LEU A 58 3.90 1.48 13.09
C LEU A 58 4.22 1.03 14.52
N GLN A 59 4.53 -0.25 14.67
CA GLN A 59 5.02 -0.82 15.93
C GLN A 59 6.40 -0.24 16.26
N GLN A 60 6.70 -0.20 17.55
CA GLN A 60 8.03 0.18 18.01
C GLN A 60 9.09 -0.81 17.54
N LEU A 61 10.14 -0.31 16.90
CA LEU A 61 11.28 -1.12 16.50
C LEU A 61 12.05 -1.52 17.76
N PRO A 62 12.37 -2.82 17.95
CA PRO A 62 13.18 -3.24 19.09
C PRO A 62 14.53 -2.53 19.12
N GLU A 63 15.07 -2.31 20.31
CA GLU A 63 16.36 -1.61 20.46
C GLU A 63 17.47 -2.35 19.70
N GLY A 64 18.23 -1.59 18.89
CA GLY A 64 19.29 -2.14 18.04
C GLY A 64 18.83 -2.95 16.82
N ALA A 65 17.52 -3.18 16.63
CA ALA A 65 17.03 -3.94 15.50
C ALA A 65 17.05 -3.12 14.19
N THR A 66 17.23 -3.82 13.08
CA THR A 66 17.17 -3.24 11.72
C THR A 66 15.87 -3.55 11.00
N SER A 67 15.00 -4.37 11.59
CA SER A 67 13.68 -4.77 11.09
C SER A 67 12.75 -5.14 12.25
N TRP A 68 11.45 -5.16 11.99
CA TRP A 68 10.44 -5.65 12.93
C TRP A 68 10.44 -7.18 13.03
N THR A 69 9.92 -7.73 14.13
CA THR A 69 9.59 -9.16 14.21
C THR A 69 8.37 -9.47 13.33
N GLU A 70 8.12 -10.74 13.01
CA GLU A 70 6.94 -11.11 12.22
C GLU A 70 5.63 -10.68 12.88
N GLU A 71 5.52 -10.80 14.20
CA GLU A 71 4.34 -10.39 14.97
C GLU A 71 4.12 -8.88 14.89
N GLN A 72 5.21 -8.10 14.89
CA GLN A 72 5.14 -6.66 14.71
C GLN A 72 4.76 -6.31 13.27
N SER A 73 5.34 -6.99 12.28
CA SER A 73 5.01 -6.81 10.87
C SER A 73 3.54 -7.10 10.58
N LYS A 74 2.92 -8.11 11.21
CA LYS A 74 1.48 -8.39 11.07
C LYS A 74 0.62 -7.22 11.55
N LYS A 75 0.98 -6.59 12.68
CA LYS A 75 0.29 -5.39 13.19
C LYS A 75 0.50 -4.17 12.29
N ASN A 76 1.72 -3.99 11.77
CA ASN A 76 2.01 -2.93 10.81
C ASN A 76 1.20 -3.12 9.53
N PHE A 77 1.13 -4.36 9.02
CA PHE A 77 0.35 -4.71 7.84
C PHE A 77 -1.13 -4.39 8.01
N GLU A 78 -1.72 -4.71 9.15
CA GLU A 78 -3.11 -4.35 9.47
C GLU A 78 -3.32 -2.83 9.41
N SER A 79 -2.48 -2.04 10.08
CA SER A 79 -2.58 -0.58 10.04
C SER A 79 -2.40 -0.02 8.62
N VAL A 80 -1.42 -0.52 7.87
CA VAL A 80 -1.11 -0.03 6.52
C VAL A 80 -2.21 -0.40 5.53
N SER A 81 -2.80 -1.58 5.67
CA SER A 81 -3.86 -2.06 4.77
C SER A 81 -5.09 -1.15 4.78
N HIS A 82 -5.41 -0.53 5.92
CA HIS A 82 -6.51 0.44 6.02
C HIS A 82 -6.27 1.75 5.24
N LEU A 83 -5.03 2.02 4.83
CA LEU A 83 -4.65 3.21 4.07
C LEU A 83 -4.59 2.97 2.56
N VAL A 84 -4.89 1.74 2.15
CA VAL A 84 -4.80 1.28 0.76
C VAL A 84 -6.20 1.14 0.20
N THR A 85 -6.39 1.66 -1.01
CA THR A 85 -7.51 1.28 -1.87
C THR A 85 -7.01 0.15 -2.78
N PRO A 86 -7.46 -1.11 -2.57
CA PRO A 86 -6.96 -2.23 -3.34
C PRO A 86 -7.08 -2.02 -4.85
N GLY A 87 -6.01 -2.32 -5.59
CA GLY A 87 -5.95 -2.12 -7.04
C GLY A 87 -5.74 -0.67 -7.49
N ASN A 88 -5.83 0.33 -6.60
CA ASN A 88 -5.77 1.76 -6.97
C ASN A 88 -4.72 2.55 -6.16
N PRO A 89 -3.46 2.60 -6.61
CA PRO A 89 -2.39 3.34 -5.96
C PRO A 89 -2.68 4.84 -5.79
N THR A 90 -3.24 5.47 -6.82
CA THR A 90 -3.51 6.92 -6.85
C THR A 90 -4.76 7.32 -6.07
N ALA A 91 -5.51 6.35 -5.53
CA ALA A 91 -6.56 6.58 -4.55
C ALA A 91 -6.13 6.18 -3.12
N SER A 92 -4.96 5.57 -2.95
CA SER A 92 -4.47 5.07 -1.67
C SER A 92 -3.78 6.19 -0.87
N ARG A 93 -4.32 6.50 0.33
CA ARG A 93 -3.74 7.54 1.21
C ARG A 93 -2.29 7.27 1.58
N LEU A 94 -1.89 6.00 1.69
CA LEU A 94 -0.51 5.59 1.91
C LEU A 94 0.47 6.19 0.89
N LEU A 95 0.03 6.36 -0.36
CA LEU A 95 0.85 6.83 -1.48
C LEU A 95 0.67 8.33 -1.75
N ILE A 96 -0.54 8.87 -1.59
CA ILE A 96 -0.87 10.27 -1.91
C ILE A 96 -0.32 11.24 -0.86
N HIS A 97 -0.48 10.91 0.43
CA HIS A 97 -0.13 11.83 1.50
C HIS A 97 1.34 12.26 1.49
N PRO A 98 2.30 11.32 1.36
CA PRO A 98 3.73 11.68 1.34
C PRO A 98 4.27 12.09 -0.03
N LEU A 99 3.48 12.02 -1.11
CA LEU A 99 3.88 12.39 -2.47
C LEU A 99 3.97 13.91 -2.65
N ALA A 100 4.85 14.37 -3.54
CA ALA A 100 4.93 15.78 -3.91
C ALA A 100 3.61 16.28 -4.55
N PRO A 101 3.17 17.53 -4.24
CA PRO A 101 1.92 18.07 -4.80
C PRO A 101 1.88 18.07 -6.33
N ASP A 102 2.99 18.41 -6.97
CA ASP A 102 3.09 18.48 -8.44
C ASP A 102 2.96 17.10 -9.12
N ALA A 103 3.13 16.01 -8.35
CA ALA A 103 2.92 14.64 -8.79
C ALA A 103 1.55 14.07 -8.39
N GLY A 104 0.64 14.91 -7.86
CA GLY A 104 -0.70 14.52 -7.41
C GLY A 104 -0.80 14.19 -5.91
N GLY A 105 0.20 14.56 -5.10
CA GLY A 105 0.19 14.38 -3.65
C GLY A 105 -0.58 15.46 -2.88
N ASP A 106 -0.71 15.26 -1.57
CA ASP A 106 -1.41 16.20 -0.68
C ASP A 106 -0.68 17.56 -0.58
N LYS A 107 -1.38 18.64 -0.21
CA LYS A 107 -0.75 19.96 0.01
C LYS A 107 0.16 20.02 1.24
N PHE A 108 0.09 19.07 2.16
CA PHE A 108 0.93 19.04 3.35
C PHE A 108 1.15 17.62 3.87
N HIS A 109 2.38 17.34 4.33
CA HIS A 109 2.75 16.15 5.11
C HIS A 109 3.85 16.56 6.10
N GLY A 110 3.63 16.35 7.40
CA GLY A 110 4.52 16.84 8.45
C GLY A 110 5.96 16.30 8.37
N GLY A 111 6.14 15.09 7.84
CA GLY A 111 7.47 14.50 7.58
C GLY A 111 8.12 14.93 6.26
N GLY A 112 7.54 15.87 5.53
CA GLY A 112 8.00 16.31 4.20
C GLY A 112 7.57 15.38 3.06
N ARG A 113 7.95 15.71 1.82
CA ARG A 113 7.61 14.93 0.62
C ARG A 113 8.54 13.74 0.49
N GLN A 114 8.08 12.55 0.88
CA GLN A 114 8.93 11.35 0.88
C GLN A 114 9.15 10.79 -0.53
N PHE A 115 8.25 11.11 -1.46
CA PHE A 115 8.33 10.74 -2.87
C PHE A 115 8.23 11.98 -3.74
N ALA A 116 9.21 12.17 -4.62
CA ALA A 116 9.21 13.31 -5.55
C ALA A 116 8.20 13.13 -6.69
N SER A 117 7.95 11.90 -7.12
CA SER A 117 7.04 11.60 -8.23
C SER A 117 6.52 10.16 -8.17
N GLN A 118 5.62 9.80 -9.07
CA GLN A 118 5.09 8.42 -9.19
C GLN A 118 6.09 7.45 -9.87
N GLU A 119 7.23 7.97 -10.33
CA GLU A 119 8.36 7.20 -10.84
C GLU A 119 9.43 6.95 -9.76
N ASP A 120 9.28 7.52 -8.55
CA ASP A 120 10.15 7.21 -7.42
C ASP A 120 10.14 5.69 -7.17
N PRO A 121 11.32 5.03 -7.10
CA PRO A 121 11.39 3.58 -7.04
C PRO A 121 10.68 2.99 -5.82
N ASP A 122 10.67 3.71 -4.69
CA ASP A 122 9.99 3.24 -3.49
C ASP A 122 8.48 3.49 -3.59
N TRP A 123 8.05 4.60 -4.21
CA TRP A 123 6.63 4.81 -4.55
C TRP A 123 6.13 3.68 -5.45
N VAL A 124 6.89 3.34 -6.50
CA VAL A 124 6.57 2.26 -7.45
C VAL A 124 6.49 0.91 -6.75
N ALA A 125 7.40 0.60 -5.82
CA ALA A 125 7.39 -0.65 -5.08
C ALA A 125 6.08 -0.80 -4.26
N ILE A 126 5.66 0.25 -3.56
CA ILE A 126 4.40 0.26 -2.81
C ILE A 126 3.20 0.19 -3.77
N ALA A 127 3.22 0.98 -4.85
CA ALA A 127 2.15 1.00 -5.85
C ALA A 127 1.95 -0.36 -6.52
N ASN A 128 3.03 -1.10 -6.79
CA ASN A 128 2.94 -2.45 -7.35
C ASN A 128 2.30 -3.43 -6.38
N TRP A 129 2.60 -3.33 -5.08
CA TRP A 129 1.92 -4.13 -4.06
C TRP A 129 0.42 -3.80 -4.01
N VAL A 130 0.05 -2.52 -4.05
CA VAL A 130 -1.37 -2.09 -4.09
C VAL A 130 -2.10 -2.61 -5.33
N ARG A 131 -1.47 -2.52 -6.52
CA ARG A 131 -2.07 -2.99 -7.80
C ARG A 131 -2.32 -4.49 -7.82
N GLN A 132 -1.53 -5.27 -7.09
CA GLN A 132 -1.61 -6.73 -7.06
C GLN A 132 -2.63 -7.27 -6.05
N ALA A 133 -3.33 -6.40 -5.32
CA ALA A 133 -4.38 -6.83 -4.40
C ALA A 133 -5.46 -7.62 -5.17
N LYS A 134 -5.77 -8.84 -4.70
CA LYS A 134 -6.60 -9.83 -5.41
C LYS A 134 -8.05 -9.85 -4.96
#